data_AF-A0A7W4ERQ8-F1
#
_entry.id   AF-A0A7W4ERQ8-F1
#
_cell.length_a   1.000
_cell.length_b   1.000
_cell.length_c   1.000
_cell.angle_alpha   90.00
_cell.angle_beta   90.00
_cell.angle_gamma   90.00
#
_symmetry.space_group_name_H-M   'P 1'
#
loop_
_entity.id
_entity.type
_entity.pdbx_description
1 polymer ?
#
loop_
_entity_poly.entity_id
_entity_poly.type
_entity_poly.pdbx_seq_one_letter_code
_entity_poly.pdbx_strand_id
1 'polypeptide(L)'
;MSTYTQTTSAALEKLNINSSINNIEYYDSNAACSTGSGTDLSSVSPGSGAPNGMTYPNLDAAKMADAIEKYIETHAPDSPLKGTSQKAVASAKKANLSPFLAYAHAMMESTLATTDVPGAQIKVHQGHNAFGRTATDSQPHVVEASRNWYMWTSFEASVDADAEENKNVDSGDWFSYDRAVFSDEIDQGMTAYANRYAPPDDGNDTAGYIAFMQGALDEMAGYAGASVATASTASTTASSSSTTNCCATPTKGGGVVKMLSDNPETALGYLMSAGNGTKLTLAQAAGVVGNLQVESSPNVDPRASNGTHIGIAQWDDNRWNNGVVKFAADMNGDPYDLAIQLRYLAWEMGLTDEWKDHPSTNGGVADAVRATSTPEEAAVVFEATFERSGGSALSQRQSNAKALYDKYKDSTSLSSSGAALPGTSASCSSGSGGASGLQDYTLKYAWKELHHEPRTQRRDDYVAAIDTAVKEGRYTGNPSGGDESLRGVDCGAFVTTLLYDSGFDKTYNSDAKGGGSAEQEAWASANWQHLGSANGTYEPAGSKFTDDKLQPGDVAFVQGHVWLYVGEVNGFESKYASASYGEKAPSAAGEGFDWKDARWYRKKSSSTSSSGISA
;
A
#
# COMPACT_ATOMS: atom_id res chain seq x y z
N MET A 1 27.69 -50.82 5.37
CA MET A 1 26.77 -51.76 4.70
C MET A 1 25.81 -52.30 5.74
N SER A 2 24.56 -51.87 5.72
CA SER A 2 23.49 -52.61 6.40
C SER A 2 22.24 -52.46 5.56
N THR A 3 21.93 -53.54 4.85
CA THR A 3 20.76 -53.76 3.99
C THR A 3 19.54 -53.90 4.88
N TYR A 4 18.46 -53.14 4.62
CA TYR A 4 17.16 -53.39 5.25
C TYR A 4 16.15 -53.88 4.20
N THR A 5 15.62 -55.05 4.51
CA THR A 5 14.70 -55.87 3.72
C THR A 5 13.28 -55.33 3.85
N GLN A 6 12.59 -55.11 2.72
CA GLN A 6 11.16 -54.76 2.70
C GLN A 6 10.32 -55.98 3.12
N THR A 7 9.50 -55.81 4.16
CA THR A 7 8.45 -56.76 4.52
C THR A 7 7.11 -56.09 4.26
N THR A 8 6.33 -56.65 3.35
CA THR A 8 4.99 -56.18 2.98
C THR A 8 3.97 -56.62 4.04
N SER A 9 3.26 -55.67 4.64
CA SER A 9 1.99 -55.93 5.32
C SER A 9 1.05 -54.74 5.12
N ALA A 10 -0.08 -55.04 4.51
CA ALA A 10 -1.22 -54.14 4.38
C ALA A 10 -1.88 -53.95 5.76
N ALA A 11 -2.33 -52.72 6.01
CA ALA A 11 -2.90 -52.16 7.24
C ALA A 11 -1.87 -51.66 8.27
N LEU A 12 -1.69 -50.33 8.34
CA LEU A 12 -1.42 -49.55 9.56
C LEU A 12 -1.52 -48.03 9.26
N GLU A 13 -2.62 -47.41 9.71
CA GLU A 13 -3.00 -45.99 9.56
C GLU A 13 -2.41 -45.05 10.65
N LYS A 14 -1.28 -45.41 11.28
CA LYS A 14 -0.63 -44.54 12.27
C LYS A 14 0.88 -44.59 12.17
N LEU A 15 1.47 -43.45 11.79
CA LEU A 15 2.91 -43.20 11.72
C LEU A 15 3.44 -42.76 13.09
N ASN A 16 4.57 -43.32 13.53
CA ASN A 16 5.22 -43.02 14.80
C ASN A 16 6.47 -42.13 14.57
N ILE A 17 6.58 -41.04 15.34
CA ILE A 17 7.79 -40.22 15.44
C ILE A 17 8.72 -40.90 16.45
N ASN A 18 9.95 -41.24 16.06
CA ASN A 18 10.96 -41.68 17.02
C ASN A 18 11.67 -40.47 17.62
N SER A 19 11.22 -40.10 18.82
CA SER A 19 11.74 -38.98 19.61
C SER A 19 13.19 -39.15 20.09
N SER A 20 13.78 -40.35 19.99
CA SER A 20 15.17 -40.59 20.40
C SER A 20 16.20 -40.28 19.31
N ILE A 21 15.78 -40.25 18.05
CA ILE A 21 16.64 -39.95 16.90
C ILE A 21 16.11 -38.78 16.05
N ASN A 22 15.04 -38.11 16.52
CA ASN A 22 14.33 -37.05 15.79
C ASN A 22 14.05 -37.43 14.32
N ASN A 23 13.62 -38.67 14.10
CA ASN A 23 13.43 -39.23 12.76
C ASN A 23 12.03 -39.86 12.62
N ILE A 24 11.49 -39.84 11.41
CA ILE A 24 10.23 -40.49 11.04
C ILE A 24 10.57 -41.92 10.60
N GLU A 25 10.10 -42.94 11.34
CA GLU A 25 10.53 -44.32 11.13
C GLU A 25 9.85 -45.03 9.96
N TYR A 26 8.67 -44.55 9.55
CA TYR A 26 7.87 -45.16 8.49
C TYR A 26 7.36 -44.08 7.53
N TYR A 27 7.43 -44.35 6.24
CA TYR A 27 7.04 -43.43 5.17
C TYR A 27 6.03 -44.14 4.26
N ASP A 28 4.93 -43.46 3.94
CA ASP A 28 4.05 -43.88 2.86
C ASP A 28 4.59 -43.25 1.57
N SER A 29 5.12 -44.11 0.69
CA SER A 29 5.70 -43.69 -0.58
C SER A 29 4.75 -43.03 -1.54
N ASN A 30 3.46 -43.22 -1.31
CA ASN A 30 2.39 -42.78 -2.19
C ASN A 30 1.24 -42.19 -1.38
N ALA A 31 1.49 -41.50 -0.26
CA ALA A 31 0.43 -40.78 0.48
C ALA A 31 -0.10 -39.61 -0.37
N ALA A 32 -0.82 -39.95 -1.43
CA ALA A 32 -1.74 -39.07 -2.10
C ALA A 32 -2.77 -38.62 -1.06
N CYS A 33 -3.09 -37.33 -1.09
CA CYS A 33 -3.93 -36.73 -0.07
C CYS A 33 -5.31 -37.40 -0.06
N SER A 34 -5.82 -37.67 1.14
CA SER A 34 -7.14 -38.27 1.31
C SER A 34 -8.20 -37.27 0.86
N THR A 35 -8.95 -37.57 -0.19
CA THR A 35 -10.11 -36.76 -0.61
C THR A 35 -11.27 -36.82 0.39
N GLY A 36 -11.10 -37.51 1.54
CA GLY A 36 -12.17 -37.92 2.45
C GLY A 36 -12.41 -37.07 3.70
N SER A 37 -11.53 -36.11 4.04
CA SER A 37 -11.74 -35.25 5.22
C SER A 37 -11.55 -33.78 4.89
N GLY A 38 -12.51 -33.22 4.15
CA GLY A 38 -12.52 -31.80 3.84
C GLY A 38 -12.59 -30.95 5.11
N THR A 39 -11.74 -29.93 5.17
CA THR A 39 -11.77 -28.95 6.28
C THR A 39 -12.96 -28.02 6.06
N ASP A 40 -13.77 -27.81 7.10
CA ASP A 40 -14.91 -26.91 6.99
C ASP A 40 -14.45 -25.44 6.94
N LEU A 41 -14.41 -24.90 5.72
CA LEU A 41 -14.02 -23.52 5.46
C LEU A 41 -15.12 -22.50 5.72
N SER A 42 -16.35 -22.92 6.06
CA SER A 42 -17.48 -22.00 6.29
C SER A 42 -17.26 -21.05 7.46
N SER A 43 -16.38 -21.42 8.40
CA SER A 43 -16.00 -20.60 9.55
C SER A 43 -14.74 -19.76 9.33
N VAL A 44 -14.04 -19.95 8.20
CA VAL A 44 -12.78 -19.26 7.91
C VAL A 44 -13.08 -17.91 7.25
N SER A 45 -13.10 -16.86 8.06
CA SER A 45 -13.34 -15.48 7.59
C SER A 45 -12.23 -14.98 6.63
N PRO A 46 -12.57 -14.11 5.66
CA PRO A 46 -11.57 -13.39 4.85
C PRO A 46 -10.53 -12.66 5.70
N GLY A 47 -9.33 -12.48 5.14
CA GLY A 47 -8.28 -11.68 5.77
C GLY A 47 -8.33 -10.20 5.41
N SER A 48 -7.21 -9.54 5.64
CA SER A 48 -7.00 -8.12 5.30
C SER A 48 -5.90 -7.94 4.24
N GLY A 49 -5.21 -9.01 3.84
CA GLY A 49 -4.18 -8.99 2.82
C GLY A 49 -4.73 -8.72 1.43
N ALA A 50 -3.85 -8.23 0.54
CA ALA A 50 -4.18 -8.06 -0.87
C ALA A 50 -4.47 -9.43 -1.52
N PRO A 51 -5.38 -9.52 -2.50
CA PRO A 51 -5.72 -10.78 -3.17
C PRO A 51 -4.50 -11.57 -3.69
N ASN A 52 -3.51 -10.86 -4.23
CA ASN A 52 -2.25 -11.37 -4.77
C ASN A 52 -1.04 -11.04 -3.85
N GLY A 53 -1.30 -10.74 -2.58
CA GLY A 53 -0.29 -10.40 -1.58
C GLY A 53 0.26 -11.64 -0.85
N MET A 54 1.20 -11.40 0.07
CA MET A 54 1.84 -12.46 0.86
C MET A 54 1.16 -12.72 2.21
N THR A 55 0.30 -11.80 2.67
CA THR A 55 -0.52 -11.98 3.88
C THR A 55 -1.88 -12.56 3.54
N TYR A 56 -2.58 -13.13 4.53
CA TYR A 56 -3.84 -13.83 4.27
C TYR A 56 -4.86 -12.90 3.60
N PRO A 57 -5.32 -13.21 2.37
CA PRO A 57 -6.00 -12.24 1.54
C PRO A 57 -7.45 -12.03 1.95
N ASN A 58 -8.00 -10.87 1.59
CA ASN A 58 -9.43 -10.57 1.69
C ASN A 58 -10.22 -11.26 0.58
N LEU A 59 -10.15 -12.59 0.54
CA LEU A 59 -10.85 -13.46 -0.40
C LEU A 59 -11.65 -14.50 0.36
N ASP A 60 -12.68 -15.03 -0.31
CA ASP A 60 -13.47 -16.13 0.21
C ASP A 60 -12.63 -17.41 0.32
N ALA A 61 -12.69 -18.08 1.47
CA ALA A 61 -11.86 -19.24 1.78
C ALA A 61 -12.09 -20.42 0.83
N ALA A 62 -13.34 -20.68 0.44
CA ALA A 62 -13.65 -21.75 -0.51
C ALA A 62 -13.13 -21.40 -1.92
N LYS A 63 -13.29 -20.14 -2.35
CA LYS A 63 -12.73 -19.69 -3.64
C LYS A 63 -11.20 -19.75 -3.70
N MET A 64 -10.51 -19.49 -2.60
CA MET A 64 -9.06 -19.67 -2.53
C MET A 64 -8.67 -21.14 -2.66
N ALA A 65 -9.39 -22.04 -1.99
CA ALA A 65 -9.14 -23.47 -2.10
C ALA A 65 -9.36 -23.95 -3.55
N ASP A 66 -10.48 -23.56 -4.16
CA ASP A 66 -10.79 -23.88 -5.57
C ASP A 66 -9.73 -23.32 -6.54
N ALA A 67 -9.22 -22.11 -6.28
CA ALA A 67 -8.18 -21.49 -7.09
C ALA A 67 -6.84 -22.23 -7.03
N ILE A 68 -6.47 -22.74 -5.85
CA ILE A 68 -5.28 -23.56 -5.65
C ILE A 68 -5.42 -24.89 -6.41
N GLU A 69 -6.55 -25.60 -6.25
CA GLU A 69 -6.77 -26.85 -6.98
C GLU A 69 -6.74 -26.63 -8.49
N LYS A 70 -7.33 -25.52 -8.97
CA LYS A 70 -7.28 -25.16 -10.39
C LYS A 70 -5.86 -24.85 -10.86
N TYR A 71 -5.05 -24.17 -10.06
CA TYR A 71 -3.65 -23.90 -10.38
C TYR A 71 -2.84 -25.21 -10.48
N ILE A 72 -3.01 -26.13 -9.53
CA ILE A 72 -2.39 -27.46 -9.56
C ILE A 72 -2.81 -28.23 -10.81
N GLU A 73 -4.12 -28.30 -11.10
CA GLU A 73 -4.64 -29.00 -12.28
C GLU A 73 -4.09 -28.44 -13.59
N THR A 74 -3.89 -27.11 -13.65
CA THR A 74 -3.41 -26.41 -14.85
C THR A 74 -1.92 -26.66 -15.10
N HIS A 75 -1.09 -26.66 -14.04
CA HIS A 75 0.37 -26.67 -14.17
C HIS A 75 1.02 -28.02 -13.89
N ALA A 76 0.40 -28.86 -13.04
CA ALA A 76 0.91 -30.18 -12.67
C ALA A 76 -0.25 -31.10 -12.21
N PRO A 77 -1.07 -31.63 -13.14
CA PRO A 77 -2.28 -32.40 -12.79
C PRO A 77 -1.98 -33.70 -12.02
N ASP A 78 -0.78 -34.25 -12.18
CA ASP A 78 -0.30 -35.43 -11.45
C ASP A 78 0.38 -35.09 -10.11
N SER A 79 0.32 -33.82 -9.68
CA SER A 79 0.95 -33.37 -8.43
C SER A 79 0.35 -34.08 -7.21
N PRO A 80 1.19 -34.55 -6.28
CA PRO A 80 0.72 -35.12 -5.03
C PRO A 80 0.14 -34.07 -4.05
N LEU A 81 0.29 -32.77 -4.35
CA LEU A 81 -0.33 -31.68 -3.58
C LEU A 81 -1.82 -31.51 -3.88
N LYS A 82 -2.37 -32.21 -4.88
CA LYS A 82 -3.81 -32.16 -5.19
C LYS A 82 -4.65 -32.60 -4.00
N GLY A 83 -5.70 -31.85 -3.68
CA GLY A 83 -6.57 -32.09 -2.52
C GLY A 83 -6.08 -31.49 -1.20
N THR A 84 -4.94 -30.78 -1.17
CA THR A 84 -4.44 -30.14 0.06
C THR A 84 -4.97 -28.73 0.30
N SER A 85 -5.62 -28.12 -0.69
CA SER A 85 -5.98 -26.70 -0.70
C SER A 85 -6.77 -26.23 0.52
N GLN A 86 -7.74 -27.01 0.99
CA GLN A 86 -8.58 -26.62 2.13
C GLN A 86 -7.78 -26.57 3.43
N LYS A 87 -6.88 -27.54 3.63
CA LYS A 87 -5.97 -27.58 4.78
C LYS A 87 -5.00 -26.40 4.73
N ALA A 88 -4.43 -26.13 3.56
CA ALA A 88 -3.56 -25.00 3.34
C ALA A 88 -4.25 -23.66 3.64
N VAL A 89 -5.48 -23.45 3.18
CA VAL A 89 -6.26 -22.22 3.49
C VAL A 89 -6.50 -22.07 5.00
N ALA A 90 -6.87 -23.14 5.69
CA ALA A 90 -7.08 -23.07 7.15
C ALA A 90 -5.77 -22.78 7.92
N SER A 91 -4.66 -23.43 7.56
CA SER A 91 -3.35 -23.21 8.19
C SER A 91 -2.80 -21.82 7.89
N ALA A 92 -2.88 -21.37 6.63
CA ALA A 92 -2.45 -20.04 6.21
C ALA A 92 -3.20 -18.94 6.98
N LYS A 93 -4.49 -19.13 7.29
CA LYS A 93 -5.25 -18.19 8.13
C LYS A 93 -4.65 -18.03 9.52
N LYS A 94 -4.26 -19.15 10.16
CA LYS A 94 -3.65 -19.12 11.50
C LYS A 94 -2.31 -18.40 11.49
N ALA A 95 -1.54 -18.56 10.42
CA ALA A 95 -0.24 -17.93 10.23
C ALA A 95 -0.31 -16.52 9.59
N ASN A 96 -1.52 -16.00 9.32
CA ASN A 96 -1.74 -14.75 8.58
C ASN A 96 -1.01 -14.69 7.22
N LEU A 97 -0.79 -15.81 6.55
CA LEU A 97 -0.06 -15.93 5.29
C LEU A 97 -1.02 -16.12 4.12
N SER A 98 -0.62 -15.74 2.92
CA SER A 98 -1.38 -16.08 1.71
C SER A 98 -1.28 -17.58 1.45
N PRO A 99 -2.41 -18.32 1.32
CA PRO A 99 -2.35 -19.73 1.01
C PRO A 99 -1.77 -20.00 -0.38
N PHE A 100 -1.82 -19.02 -1.29
CA PHE A 100 -1.21 -19.09 -2.62
C PHE A 100 0.33 -19.12 -2.57
N LEU A 101 0.95 -18.56 -1.52
CA LEU A 101 2.40 -18.46 -1.42
C LEU A 101 3.08 -19.84 -1.36
N ALA A 102 2.48 -20.79 -0.63
CA ALA A 102 3.00 -22.16 -0.55
C ALA A 102 3.02 -22.84 -1.93
N TYR A 103 1.98 -22.66 -2.74
CA TYR A 103 1.89 -23.29 -4.06
C TYR A 103 2.76 -22.58 -5.11
N ALA A 104 2.98 -21.27 -4.97
CA ALA A 104 3.99 -20.56 -5.75
C ALA A 104 5.41 -21.08 -5.43
N HIS A 105 5.73 -21.28 -4.15
CA HIS A 105 6.99 -21.92 -3.72
C HIS A 105 7.10 -23.34 -4.28
N ALA A 106 6.06 -24.15 -4.12
CA ALA A 106 6.07 -25.51 -4.62
C ALA A 106 6.29 -25.57 -6.13
N MET A 107 5.71 -24.63 -6.90
CA MET A 107 5.94 -24.54 -8.34
C MET A 107 7.40 -24.13 -8.67
N MET A 108 7.94 -23.11 -7.99
CA MET A 108 9.32 -22.65 -8.19
C MET A 108 10.36 -23.71 -7.79
N GLU A 109 10.16 -24.38 -6.67
CA GLU A 109 11.17 -25.21 -6.01
C GLU A 109 11.15 -26.68 -6.45
N SER A 110 10.01 -27.15 -6.95
CA SER A 110 9.80 -28.56 -7.28
C SER A 110 8.77 -28.83 -8.37
N THR A 111 8.31 -27.81 -9.11
CA THR A 111 7.23 -27.96 -10.11
C THR A 111 6.01 -28.62 -9.48
N LEU A 112 5.55 -28.10 -8.34
CA LEU A 112 4.47 -28.67 -7.53
C LEU A 112 4.74 -30.14 -7.14
N ALA A 113 5.94 -30.43 -6.63
CA ALA A 113 6.39 -31.75 -6.23
C ALA A 113 6.49 -32.81 -7.35
N THR A 114 6.52 -32.40 -8.62
CA THR A 114 6.66 -33.31 -9.77
C THR A 114 8.03 -33.28 -10.43
N THR A 115 8.96 -32.48 -9.92
CA THR A 115 10.31 -32.35 -10.49
C THR A 115 11.03 -33.70 -10.62
N ASP A 116 11.61 -33.92 -11.80
CA ASP A 116 12.45 -35.07 -12.12
C ASP A 116 13.94 -34.70 -12.16
N VAL A 117 14.30 -33.49 -11.75
CA VAL A 117 15.67 -32.98 -11.79
C VAL A 117 16.58 -33.80 -10.86
N PRO A 118 17.67 -34.41 -11.38
CA PRO A 118 18.60 -35.18 -10.57
C PRO A 118 19.18 -34.37 -9.39
N GLY A 119 19.04 -34.92 -8.18
CA GLY A 119 19.54 -34.27 -6.96
C GLY A 119 18.58 -33.29 -6.29
N ALA A 120 17.31 -33.25 -6.73
CA ALA A 120 16.20 -32.57 -6.04
C ALA A 120 15.06 -33.53 -5.67
N GLN A 121 15.29 -34.84 -5.77
CA GLN A 121 14.27 -35.89 -5.71
C GLN A 121 14.11 -36.47 -4.31
N ILE A 122 15.18 -36.50 -3.52
CA ILE A 122 15.13 -37.04 -2.16
C ILE A 122 14.35 -36.07 -1.26
N LYS A 123 14.60 -34.76 -1.34
CA LYS A 123 13.84 -33.77 -0.57
C LYS A 123 12.35 -33.81 -0.88
N VAL A 124 11.98 -34.03 -2.15
CA VAL A 124 10.58 -34.00 -2.61
C VAL A 124 9.90 -35.34 -2.32
N HIS A 125 10.44 -36.45 -2.80
CA HIS A 125 9.74 -37.75 -2.74
C HIS A 125 9.88 -38.44 -1.39
N GLN A 126 10.97 -38.22 -0.64
CA GLN A 126 11.14 -38.81 0.69
C GLN A 126 10.89 -37.79 1.80
N GLY A 127 11.24 -36.52 1.57
CA GLY A 127 11.01 -35.44 2.53
C GLY A 127 9.60 -34.86 2.53
N HIS A 128 8.80 -35.12 1.49
CA HIS A 128 7.52 -34.43 1.23
C HIS A 128 7.65 -32.90 1.24
N ASN A 129 8.82 -32.41 0.86
CA ASN A 129 9.19 -31.01 0.94
C ASN A 129 9.17 -30.39 -0.46
N ALA A 130 7.97 -29.97 -0.87
CA ALA A 130 7.78 -29.29 -2.14
C ALA A 130 8.36 -27.87 -2.15
N PHE A 131 8.64 -27.29 -0.99
CA PHE A 131 8.77 -25.84 -0.80
C PHE A 131 10.21 -25.35 -0.54
N GLY A 132 11.17 -26.25 -0.34
CA GLY A 132 12.56 -25.88 -0.07
C GLY A 132 12.86 -25.51 1.39
N ARG A 133 12.08 -25.99 2.37
CA ARG A 133 12.38 -25.75 3.80
C ARG A 133 13.64 -26.52 4.24
N THR A 134 14.63 -25.82 4.77
CA THR A 134 15.82 -26.45 5.37
C THR A 134 15.55 -26.89 6.80
N ALA A 135 16.36 -27.83 7.30
CA ALA A 135 16.27 -28.34 8.66
C ALA A 135 17.61 -28.26 9.39
N THR A 136 17.54 -28.16 10.71
CA THR A 136 18.67 -28.41 11.62
C THR A 136 18.83 -29.90 11.90
N ASP A 137 19.98 -30.33 12.42
CA ASP A 137 20.21 -31.72 12.83
C ASP A 137 19.20 -32.21 13.89
N SER A 138 18.63 -31.29 14.67
CA SER A 138 17.60 -31.60 15.68
C SER A 138 16.19 -31.75 15.11
N GLN A 139 15.95 -31.40 13.85
CA GLN A 139 14.64 -31.48 13.22
C GLN A 139 14.54 -32.73 12.34
N PRO A 140 13.33 -33.26 12.10
CA PRO A 140 13.11 -34.32 11.11
C PRO A 140 13.63 -33.87 9.75
N HIS A 141 14.54 -34.64 9.15
CA HIS A 141 15.16 -34.26 7.89
C HIS A 141 15.59 -35.43 7.01
N VAL A 142 15.72 -35.13 5.72
CA VAL A 142 16.47 -35.96 4.75
C VAL A 142 17.69 -35.19 4.28
N VAL A 143 18.76 -35.90 3.92
CA VAL A 143 20.01 -35.29 3.44
C VAL A 143 20.09 -35.39 1.93
N GLU A 144 20.16 -34.25 1.25
CA GLU A 144 20.36 -34.17 -0.20
C GLU A 144 21.31 -33.01 -0.52
N ALA A 145 22.26 -33.22 -1.43
CA ALA A 145 23.28 -32.24 -1.79
C ALA A 145 24.06 -31.64 -0.60
N SER A 146 24.37 -32.47 0.41
CA SER A 146 25.05 -32.08 1.65
C SER A 146 24.28 -31.06 2.51
N ARG A 147 22.95 -30.99 2.35
CA ARG A 147 22.07 -30.12 3.12
C ARG A 147 20.94 -30.95 3.75
N ASN A 148 20.54 -30.56 4.95
CA ASN A 148 19.38 -31.13 5.63
C ASN A 148 18.12 -30.42 5.15
N TRP A 149 17.17 -31.18 4.61
CA TRP A 149 15.86 -30.71 4.19
C TRP A 149 14.81 -31.21 5.16
N TYR A 150 13.93 -30.31 5.61
CA TYR A 150 12.88 -30.68 6.55
C TYR A 150 11.99 -31.76 5.96
N MET A 151 11.61 -32.73 6.79
CA MET A 151 10.82 -33.88 6.39
C MET A 151 9.47 -33.88 7.11
N TRP A 152 8.38 -34.03 6.35
CA TRP A 152 7.03 -34.26 6.87
C TRP A 152 6.58 -35.70 6.61
N THR A 153 5.59 -36.17 7.36
CA THR A 153 5.01 -37.52 7.13
C THR A 153 4.25 -37.63 5.82
N SER A 154 3.69 -36.53 5.30
CA SER A 154 2.99 -36.48 4.01
C SER A 154 2.96 -35.06 3.42
N PHE A 155 2.60 -34.94 2.15
CA PHE A 155 2.34 -33.64 1.52
C PHE A 155 1.17 -32.90 2.17
N GLU A 156 0.14 -33.60 2.65
CA GLU A 156 -0.97 -32.98 3.39
C GLU A 156 -0.47 -32.39 4.73
N ALA A 157 0.35 -33.13 5.47
CA ALA A 157 0.89 -32.67 6.74
C ALA A 157 1.87 -31.48 6.58
N SER A 158 2.50 -31.35 5.41
CA SER A 158 3.38 -30.21 5.12
C SER A 158 2.65 -28.85 5.10
N VAL A 159 1.33 -28.85 4.92
CA VAL A 159 0.48 -27.64 4.87
C VAL A 159 -0.66 -27.64 5.90
N ASP A 160 -0.67 -28.62 6.82
CA ASP A 160 -1.69 -28.75 7.87
C ASP A 160 -1.08 -28.50 9.25
N ALA A 161 -1.29 -27.30 9.81
CA ALA A 161 -0.87 -26.96 11.17
C ALA A 161 -1.54 -27.85 12.25
N ASP A 162 -2.69 -28.47 11.94
CA ASP A 162 -3.37 -29.41 12.84
C ASP A 162 -3.01 -30.88 12.58
N ALA A 163 -2.03 -31.17 11.71
CA ALA A 163 -1.46 -32.52 11.65
C ALA A 163 -0.85 -32.87 13.01
N GLU A 164 -0.99 -34.12 13.44
CA GLU A 164 -0.56 -34.53 14.79
C GLU A 164 0.92 -34.26 15.05
N GLU A 165 1.76 -34.36 14.01
CA GLU A 165 3.18 -34.02 14.07
C GLU A 165 3.47 -32.52 14.24
N ASN A 166 2.54 -31.65 13.85
CA ASN A 166 2.73 -30.20 13.83
C ASN A 166 2.19 -29.48 15.08
N LYS A 167 1.29 -30.10 15.86
CA LYS A 167 0.60 -29.46 17.00
C LYS A 167 1.49 -29.05 18.16
N ASN A 168 2.63 -29.71 18.35
CA ASN A 168 3.49 -29.55 19.53
C ASN A 168 4.88 -29.01 19.20
N VAL A 169 5.07 -28.46 18.00
CA VAL A 169 6.33 -27.87 17.54
C VAL A 169 6.09 -26.43 17.13
N ASP A 170 6.96 -25.54 17.61
CA ASP A 170 7.01 -24.16 17.11
C ASP A 170 7.32 -24.26 15.61
N SER A 171 6.39 -23.84 14.75
CA SER A 171 6.47 -23.93 13.29
C SER A 171 6.47 -25.33 12.65
N GLY A 172 5.46 -26.16 12.93
CA GLY A 172 5.34 -27.51 12.35
C GLY A 172 5.14 -27.55 10.84
N ASP A 173 4.06 -26.92 10.34
CA ASP A 173 3.75 -26.86 8.90
C ASP A 173 4.52 -25.74 8.18
N TRP A 174 4.46 -25.73 6.86
CA TRP A 174 5.17 -24.74 6.05
C TRP A 174 4.72 -23.30 6.37
N PHE A 175 3.42 -23.05 6.54
CA PHE A 175 2.93 -21.70 6.82
C PHE A 175 3.41 -21.17 8.17
N SER A 176 3.32 -21.98 9.23
CA SER A 176 3.79 -21.54 10.55
C SER A 176 5.31 -21.32 10.55
N TYR A 177 6.07 -22.10 9.78
CA TYR A 177 7.50 -21.90 9.59
C TYR A 177 7.83 -20.62 8.86
N ASP A 178 7.22 -20.41 7.70
CA ASP A 178 7.53 -19.26 6.87
C ASP A 178 7.21 -17.96 7.61
N ARG A 179 6.07 -17.93 8.31
CA ARG A 179 5.71 -16.81 9.18
C ARG A 179 6.71 -16.61 10.32
N ALA A 180 7.16 -17.66 10.98
CA ALA A 180 8.10 -17.54 12.10
C ALA A 180 9.48 -17.04 11.67
N VAL A 181 9.94 -17.43 10.48
CA VAL A 181 11.30 -17.09 10.00
C VAL A 181 11.32 -15.74 9.29
N PHE A 182 10.31 -15.44 8.49
CA PHE A 182 10.28 -14.29 7.58
C PHE A 182 9.18 -13.29 7.91
N SER A 183 8.72 -13.21 9.17
CA SER A 183 7.56 -12.39 9.53
C SER A 183 7.66 -10.94 9.03
N ASP A 184 8.80 -10.30 9.27
CA ASP A 184 9.03 -8.91 8.89
C ASP A 184 9.05 -8.75 7.38
N GLU A 185 9.69 -9.67 6.66
CA GLU A 185 9.77 -9.65 5.22
C GLU A 185 8.44 -9.97 4.54
N ILE A 186 7.63 -10.84 5.14
CA ILE A 186 6.29 -11.16 4.65
C ILE A 186 5.39 -9.93 4.72
N ASP A 187 5.47 -9.17 5.82
CA ASP A 187 4.70 -7.94 5.99
C ASP A 187 5.25 -6.80 5.10
N GLN A 188 6.55 -6.83 4.81
CA GLN A 188 7.23 -6.00 3.81
C GLN A 188 7.14 -6.57 2.37
N GLY A 189 6.31 -7.58 2.10
CA GLY A 189 5.99 -8.09 0.76
C GLY A 189 7.15 -8.66 -0.09
N MET A 190 6.81 -9.11 -1.30
CA MET A 190 7.58 -10.08 -2.10
C MET A 190 9.05 -9.71 -2.30
N THR A 191 9.35 -8.43 -2.50
CA THR A 191 10.73 -7.98 -2.67
C THR A 191 11.57 -8.19 -1.41
N ALA A 192 11.06 -7.85 -0.23
CA ALA A 192 11.81 -8.05 1.02
C ALA A 192 12.01 -9.55 1.29
N TYR A 193 10.96 -10.33 1.08
CA TYR A 193 11.00 -11.78 1.24
C TYR A 193 12.01 -12.44 0.31
N ALA A 194 11.97 -12.14 -0.98
CA ALA A 194 12.92 -12.70 -1.94
C ALA A 194 14.37 -12.28 -1.67
N ASN A 195 14.60 -11.04 -1.22
CA ASN A 195 15.96 -10.59 -0.88
C ASN A 195 16.55 -11.29 0.35
N ARG A 196 15.72 -11.84 1.24
CA ARG A 196 16.19 -12.65 2.37
C ARG A 196 16.21 -14.15 2.06
N TYR A 197 15.22 -14.63 1.30
CA TYR A 197 15.07 -16.04 0.97
C TYR A 197 16.07 -16.49 -0.12
N ALA A 198 16.24 -15.67 -1.16
CA ALA A 198 17.13 -15.92 -2.29
C ALA A 198 17.94 -14.64 -2.62
N PRO A 199 18.86 -14.21 -1.74
CA PRO A 199 19.60 -12.96 -1.90
C PRO A 199 20.42 -12.93 -3.20
N PRO A 200 20.52 -11.76 -3.88
CA PRO A 200 21.33 -11.63 -5.08
C PRO A 200 22.83 -11.89 -4.83
N ASP A 201 23.30 -11.58 -3.62
CA ASP A 201 24.69 -11.73 -3.20
C ASP A 201 25.17 -13.19 -3.21
N ASP A 202 24.24 -14.15 -3.14
CA ASP A 202 24.51 -15.59 -3.26
C ASP A 202 24.50 -16.07 -4.73
N GLY A 203 24.38 -15.14 -5.69
CA GLY A 203 24.33 -15.44 -7.12
C GLY A 203 22.95 -15.84 -7.64
N ASN A 204 21.90 -15.61 -6.85
CA ASN A 204 20.52 -15.92 -7.25
C ASN A 204 19.95 -14.87 -8.20
N ASP A 205 19.06 -15.29 -9.11
CA ASP A 205 18.21 -14.39 -9.89
C ASP A 205 16.99 -13.95 -9.05
N THR A 206 17.24 -13.11 -8.06
CA THR A 206 16.19 -12.61 -7.15
C THR A 206 15.10 -11.85 -7.88
N ALA A 207 15.45 -11.14 -8.96
CA ALA A 207 14.47 -10.39 -9.77
C ALA A 207 13.54 -11.34 -10.54
N GLY A 208 14.10 -12.39 -11.18
CA GLY A 208 13.32 -13.44 -11.81
C GLY A 208 12.45 -14.21 -10.81
N TYR A 209 12.99 -14.48 -9.61
CA TYR A 209 12.25 -15.10 -8.52
C TYR A 209 11.02 -14.26 -8.10
N ILE A 210 11.21 -12.95 -7.87
CA ILE A 210 10.10 -12.03 -7.53
C ILE A 210 9.05 -12.03 -8.64
N ALA A 211 9.46 -11.91 -9.89
CA ALA A 211 8.54 -11.86 -11.03
C ALA A 211 7.72 -13.16 -11.16
N PHE A 212 8.37 -14.31 -11.00
CA PHE A 212 7.69 -15.60 -11.02
C PHE A 212 6.68 -15.73 -9.88
N MET A 213 7.12 -15.46 -8.65
CA MET A 213 6.28 -15.61 -7.47
C MET A 213 5.07 -14.68 -7.54
N GLN A 214 5.27 -13.42 -7.95
CA GLN A 214 4.17 -12.48 -8.13
C GLN A 214 3.21 -12.92 -9.24
N GLY A 215 3.72 -13.43 -10.36
CA GLY A 215 2.88 -13.96 -11.44
C GLY A 215 2.01 -15.15 -11.01
N ALA A 216 2.56 -16.07 -10.21
CA ALA A 216 1.81 -17.20 -9.66
C ALA A 216 0.72 -16.75 -8.67
N LEU A 217 1.03 -15.76 -7.81
CA LEU A 217 0.05 -15.15 -6.90
C LEU A 217 -1.07 -14.44 -7.67
N ASP A 218 -0.73 -13.72 -8.74
CA ASP A 218 -1.70 -13.02 -9.59
C ASP A 218 -2.66 -14.00 -10.28
N GLU A 219 -2.13 -15.11 -10.80
CA GLU A 219 -2.91 -16.14 -11.48
C GLU A 219 -3.90 -16.83 -10.53
N MET A 220 -3.42 -17.27 -9.36
CA MET A 220 -4.27 -17.91 -8.34
C MET A 220 -5.32 -16.94 -7.79
N ALA A 221 -4.96 -15.68 -7.54
CA ALA A 221 -5.91 -14.66 -7.13
C ALA A 221 -6.97 -14.40 -8.22
N GLY A 222 -6.56 -14.41 -9.50
CA GLY A 222 -7.47 -14.36 -10.65
C GLY A 222 -8.45 -15.54 -10.69
N TYR A 223 -7.99 -16.77 -10.44
CA TYR A 223 -8.87 -17.94 -10.32
C TYR A 223 -9.87 -17.83 -9.16
N ALA A 224 -9.48 -17.17 -8.06
CA ALA A 224 -10.38 -16.89 -6.94
C ALA A 224 -11.39 -15.75 -7.22
N GLY A 225 -11.34 -15.16 -8.43
CA GLY A 225 -12.26 -14.11 -8.87
C GLY A 225 -11.82 -12.70 -8.48
N ALA A 226 -10.56 -12.50 -8.11
CA ALA A 226 -10.01 -11.17 -7.86
C ALA A 226 -9.71 -10.44 -9.18
N SER A 227 -9.98 -9.15 -9.24
CA SER A 227 -9.51 -8.28 -10.33
C SER A 227 -8.06 -7.91 -10.06
N VAL A 228 -7.14 -8.76 -10.52
CA VAL A 228 -5.70 -8.52 -10.42
C VAL A 228 -5.22 -7.85 -11.70
N ALA A 229 -4.51 -6.72 -11.58
CA ALA A 229 -3.85 -6.11 -12.74
C ALA A 229 -2.70 -7.02 -13.16
N THR A 230 -2.92 -7.84 -14.20
CA THR A 230 -1.91 -8.76 -14.71
C THR A 230 -0.72 -7.98 -15.27
N ALA A 231 0.40 -7.98 -14.54
CA ALA A 231 1.67 -7.51 -15.07
C ALA A 231 2.18 -8.54 -16.08
N SER A 232 1.89 -8.32 -17.37
CA SER A 232 2.37 -9.17 -18.44
C SER A 232 3.90 -9.16 -18.50
N THR A 233 4.47 -10.35 -18.36
CA THR A 233 5.87 -10.71 -18.59
C THR A 233 6.39 -10.18 -19.93
N ALA A 234 7.30 -9.21 -19.90
CA ALA A 234 8.18 -8.90 -21.03
C ALA A 234 9.50 -8.31 -20.53
N SER A 235 10.55 -9.15 -20.55
CA SER A 235 11.94 -8.72 -20.48
C SER A 235 12.26 -7.74 -21.61
N THR A 236 12.95 -6.64 -21.31
CA THR A 236 14.16 -6.21 -22.06
C THR A 236 14.81 -4.96 -21.45
N THR A 237 16.09 -5.16 -21.11
CA THR A 237 17.24 -4.32 -21.45
C THR A 237 17.31 -2.88 -20.92
N ALA A 238 18.24 -2.70 -20.00
CA ALA A 238 18.81 -1.42 -19.58
C ALA A 238 19.20 -0.53 -20.78
N SER A 239 18.80 0.73 -20.72
CA SER A 239 19.54 1.81 -21.38
C SER A 239 19.53 3.06 -20.51
N SER A 240 20.76 3.45 -20.17
CA SER A 240 21.16 4.63 -19.43
C SER A 240 20.70 5.93 -20.10
N SER A 241 20.03 6.81 -19.36
CA SER A 241 20.16 8.26 -19.56
C SER A 241 19.77 9.07 -18.30
N SER A 242 20.74 9.89 -17.88
CA SER A 242 20.69 11.08 -17.01
C SER A 242 19.57 11.22 -15.97
N THR A 243 19.95 10.92 -14.72
CA THR A 243 19.23 11.29 -13.50
C THR A 243 19.24 12.80 -13.27
N THR A 244 18.05 13.39 -13.14
CA THR A 244 17.86 14.58 -12.30
C THR A 244 16.90 14.17 -11.18
N ASN A 245 17.48 13.91 -10.01
CA ASN A 245 16.81 13.35 -8.83
C ASN A 245 15.95 14.41 -8.12
N CYS A 246 14.65 14.14 -7.93
CA CYS A 246 13.85 14.76 -6.85
C CYS A 246 13.26 13.74 -5.86
N CYS A 247 13.53 12.44 -6.04
CA CYS A 247 13.18 11.40 -5.07
C CYS A 247 14.41 10.55 -4.80
N ALA A 248 15.13 10.91 -3.75
CA ALA A 248 16.24 10.14 -3.27
C ALA A 248 15.67 9.10 -2.29
N THR A 249 15.64 7.83 -2.66
CA THR A 249 15.25 6.74 -1.75
C THR A 249 16.23 6.73 -0.57
N PRO A 250 15.79 6.59 0.70
CA PRO A 250 16.70 6.43 1.83
C PRO A 250 17.63 5.24 1.56
N THR A 251 18.93 5.47 1.53
CA THR A 251 19.93 4.40 1.28
C THR A 251 20.11 3.50 2.52
N LYS A 252 19.48 3.87 3.65
CA LYS A 252 19.41 3.09 4.89
C LYS A 252 17.95 3.01 5.32
N GLY A 253 17.37 1.81 5.29
CA GLY A 253 15.94 1.56 5.56
C GLY A 253 15.50 2.08 6.92
N GLY A 254 14.81 3.22 6.92
CA GLY A 254 14.23 3.82 8.12
C GLY A 254 12.70 3.83 8.09
N GLY A 255 12.09 4.02 9.26
CA GLY A 255 10.67 3.78 9.54
C GLY A 255 9.72 4.50 8.58
N VAL A 256 8.73 3.78 8.06
CA VAL A 256 7.75 4.31 7.11
C VAL A 256 6.66 5.08 7.87
N VAL A 257 6.42 6.33 7.50
CA VAL A 257 5.29 7.14 7.99
C VAL A 257 4.13 6.99 7.02
N LYS A 258 3.04 6.35 7.47
CA LYS A 258 1.79 6.33 6.71
C LYS A 258 1.12 7.71 6.81
N MET A 259 1.06 8.44 5.70
CA MET A 259 0.31 9.69 5.63
C MET A 259 -1.20 9.40 5.75
N LEU A 260 -1.87 10.05 6.70
CA LEU A 260 -3.31 9.95 6.95
C LEU A 260 -4.01 11.24 6.49
N SER A 261 -5.28 11.45 6.85
CA SER A 261 -6.10 12.49 6.21
C SER A 261 -5.65 13.92 6.49
N ASP A 262 -4.99 14.13 7.63
CA ASP A 262 -4.35 15.39 7.99
C ASP A 262 -3.03 15.12 8.77
N ASN A 263 -2.22 16.17 8.97
CA ASN A 263 -0.95 16.03 9.69
C ASN A 263 -1.13 15.62 11.16
N PRO A 264 -2.13 16.13 11.92
CA PRO A 264 -2.41 15.62 13.27
C PRO A 264 -2.73 14.13 13.30
N GLU A 265 -3.56 13.63 12.39
CA GLU A 265 -3.89 12.21 12.29
C GLU A 265 -2.67 11.39 11.88
N THR A 266 -1.88 11.88 10.92
CA THR A 266 -0.61 11.26 10.49
C THR A 266 0.35 11.11 11.67
N ALA A 267 0.51 12.17 12.47
CA ALA A 267 1.36 12.15 13.66
C ALA A 267 0.83 11.17 14.72
N LEU A 268 -0.49 11.14 14.96
CA LEU A 268 -1.11 10.17 15.87
C LEU A 268 -0.86 8.73 15.42
N GLY A 269 -1.18 8.41 14.16
CA GLY A 269 -1.04 7.06 13.61
C GLY A 269 0.41 6.60 13.57
N TYR A 270 1.35 7.50 13.25
CA TYR A 270 2.76 7.16 13.28
C TYR A 270 3.25 6.93 14.72
N LEU A 271 2.97 7.82 15.67
CA LEU A 271 3.43 7.65 17.07
C LEU A 271 2.82 6.42 17.77
N MET A 272 1.61 6.00 17.38
CA MET A 272 0.98 4.77 17.85
C MET A 272 1.58 3.51 17.20
N SER A 273 2.15 3.62 16.01
CA SER A 273 2.73 2.48 15.29
C SER A 273 4.26 2.37 15.44
N ALA A 274 4.94 3.50 15.69
CA ALA A 274 6.38 3.59 15.83
C ALA A 274 6.89 2.93 17.12
N GLY A 275 7.93 2.13 16.95
CA GLY A 275 8.81 1.67 18.01
C GLY A 275 9.12 0.18 17.98
N ASN A 276 10.31 -0.18 18.46
CA ASN A 276 10.85 -1.55 18.42
C ASN A 276 10.38 -2.40 19.63
N GLY A 277 9.26 -2.01 20.26
CA GLY A 277 8.79 -2.55 21.54
C GLY A 277 7.41 -2.03 21.93
N THR A 278 7.25 -1.57 23.17
CA THR A 278 5.95 -1.08 23.68
C THR A 278 5.49 0.16 22.93
N LYS A 279 4.43 0.03 22.15
CA LYS A 279 3.81 1.11 21.38
C LYS A 279 3.08 2.12 22.28
N LEU A 280 2.92 3.35 21.82
CA LEU A 280 2.09 4.34 22.52
C LEU A 280 0.61 4.03 22.32
N THR A 281 -0.19 4.22 23.37
CA THR A 281 -1.64 4.23 23.25
C THR A 281 -2.13 5.51 22.57
N LEU A 282 -3.38 5.52 22.08
CA LEU A 282 -3.98 6.74 21.52
C LEU A 282 -3.94 7.92 22.49
N ALA A 283 -4.18 7.70 23.79
CA ALA A 283 -4.10 8.74 24.81
C ALA A 283 -2.69 9.33 24.89
N GLN A 284 -1.68 8.47 24.90
CA GLN A 284 -0.27 8.87 24.98
C GLN A 284 0.19 9.62 23.72
N ALA A 285 -0.16 9.11 22.53
CA ALA A 285 0.13 9.77 21.27
C ALA A 285 -0.60 11.13 21.15
N ALA A 286 -1.85 11.21 21.59
CA ALA A 286 -2.61 12.47 21.61
C ALA A 286 -2.00 13.51 22.54
N GLY A 287 -1.40 13.10 23.66
CA GLY A 287 -0.62 13.98 24.53
C GLY A 287 0.58 14.63 23.84
N VAL A 288 1.30 13.84 23.03
CA VAL A 288 2.45 14.32 22.24
C VAL A 288 1.96 15.27 21.13
N VAL A 289 0.99 14.85 20.32
CA VAL A 289 0.49 15.67 19.19
C VAL A 289 -0.19 16.95 19.68
N GLY A 290 -0.86 16.93 20.84
CA GLY A 290 -1.44 18.13 21.44
C GLY A 290 -0.42 19.20 21.79
N ASN A 291 0.82 18.81 22.11
CA ASN A 291 1.95 19.72 22.26
C ASN A 291 2.43 20.26 20.91
N LEU A 292 2.63 19.38 19.92
CA LEU A 292 3.03 19.79 18.57
C LEU A 292 2.06 20.82 17.96
N GLN A 293 0.77 20.72 18.26
CA GLN A 293 -0.24 21.69 17.81
C GLN A 293 -0.06 23.10 18.39
N VAL A 294 0.52 23.21 19.59
CA VAL A 294 0.87 24.52 20.17
C VAL A 294 2.15 25.06 19.52
N GLU A 295 3.13 24.18 19.27
CA GLU A 295 4.41 24.55 18.66
C GLU A 295 4.31 24.94 17.19
N SER A 296 3.42 24.28 16.44
CA SER A 296 3.42 24.33 14.96
C SER A 296 2.04 24.54 14.35
N SER A 297 1.13 25.17 15.07
CA SER A 297 -0.28 25.42 14.71
C SER A 297 -1.19 24.19 14.86
N PRO A 298 -2.52 24.37 14.88
CA PRO A 298 -3.48 23.26 14.95
C PRO A 298 -3.29 22.17 13.88
N ASN A 299 -2.66 22.52 12.76
CA ASN A 299 -2.42 21.61 11.64
C ASN A 299 -1.04 20.94 11.68
N VAL A 300 -0.24 21.08 12.74
CA VAL A 300 1.09 20.44 12.84
C VAL A 300 1.95 20.73 11.59
N ASP A 301 2.26 22.00 11.37
CA ASP A 301 2.94 22.48 10.17
C ASP A 301 4.45 22.21 10.25
N PRO A 302 5.03 21.35 9.38
CA PRO A 302 6.46 21.07 9.39
C PRO A 302 7.33 22.26 8.98
N ARG A 303 6.73 23.34 8.45
CA ARG A 303 7.42 24.59 8.11
C ARG A 303 7.22 25.70 9.16
N ALA A 304 6.55 25.41 10.28
CA ALA A 304 6.37 26.39 11.34
C ALA A 304 7.72 26.93 11.84
N SER A 305 7.83 28.25 11.96
CA SER A 305 9.02 28.89 12.52
C SER A 305 8.66 30.16 13.28
N ASN A 306 9.31 30.35 14.43
CA ASN A 306 9.27 31.60 15.20
C ASN A 306 10.54 32.46 15.00
N GLY A 307 11.38 32.11 14.02
CA GLY A 307 12.65 32.78 13.70
C GLY A 307 13.87 32.25 14.44
N THR A 308 13.71 31.49 15.53
CA THR A 308 14.80 30.84 16.28
C THR A 308 14.59 29.34 16.50
N HIS A 309 13.37 28.87 16.22
CA HIS A 309 12.96 27.48 16.29
C HIS A 309 12.17 27.11 15.03
N ILE A 310 12.29 25.86 14.58
CA ILE A 310 11.74 25.39 13.29
C ILE A 310 11.11 24.00 13.46
N GLY A 311 10.05 23.73 12.70
CA GLY A 311 9.44 22.41 12.57
C GLY A 311 8.32 22.12 13.56
N ILE A 312 7.76 20.91 13.45
CA ILE A 312 6.56 20.50 14.20
C ILE A 312 6.70 20.58 15.72
N ALA A 313 7.93 20.43 16.23
CA ALA A 313 8.25 20.48 17.65
C ALA A 313 9.11 21.71 18.01
N GLN A 314 9.17 22.72 17.13
CA GLN A 314 9.98 23.92 17.30
C GLN A 314 11.39 23.62 17.81
N TRP A 315 12.14 22.80 17.07
CA TRP A 315 13.53 22.51 17.39
C TRP A 315 14.37 23.80 17.34
N ASP A 316 15.14 24.06 18.41
CA ASP A 316 16.11 25.16 18.44
C ASP A 316 17.17 25.02 17.34
N ASP A 317 17.92 26.10 17.07
CA ASP A 317 18.95 26.14 16.03
C ASP A 317 19.91 24.95 16.04
N ASN A 318 20.30 24.44 17.22
CA ASN A 318 21.20 23.30 17.31
C ASN A 318 20.47 21.98 17.02
N ARG A 319 19.30 21.75 17.60
CA ARG A 319 18.50 20.53 17.36
C ARG A 319 17.99 20.46 15.92
N TRP A 320 17.71 21.59 15.28
CA TRP A 320 17.35 21.64 13.87
C TRP A 320 18.56 21.33 12.97
N ASN A 321 19.65 22.11 13.07
CA ASN A 321 20.78 21.98 12.13
C ASN A 321 21.65 20.74 12.38
N ASN A 322 21.87 20.38 13.65
CA ASN A 322 22.69 19.21 14.01
C ASN A 322 21.86 17.94 14.25
N GLY A 323 20.54 18.05 14.28
CA GLY A 323 19.61 16.94 14.44
C GLY A 323 18.79 16.71 13.18
N VAL A 324 17.66 17.42 13.02
CA VAL A 324 16.69 17.22 11.93
C VAL A 324 17.35 17.26 10.55
N VAL A 325 18.18 18.27 10.26
CA VAL A 325 18.83 18.43 8.95
C VAL A 325 19.83 17.29 8.66
N LYS A 326 20.58 16.82 9.66
CA LYS A 326 21.52 15.71 9.49
C LYS A 326 20.81 14.37 9.37
N PHE A 327 19.78 14.16 10.19
CA PHE A 327 18.92 13.00 10.09
C PHE A 327 18.24 12.94 8.72
N ALA A 328 17.71 14.07 8.22
CA ALA A 328 17.13 14.17 6.89
C ALA A 328 18.15 13.80 5.80
N ALA A 329 19.38 14.33 5.90
CA ALA A 329 20.45 14.00 4.95
C ALA A 329 20.82 12.50 4.98
N ASP A 330 20.94 11.90 6.16
CA ASP A 330 21.24 10.46 6.31
C ASP A 330 20.10 9.57 5.81
N MET A 331 18.87 10.06 5.90
CA MET A 331 17.66 9.40 5.40
C MET A 331 17.29 9.80 3.97
N ASN A 332 18.14 10.60 3.31
CA ASN A 332 17.93 11.07 1.94
C ASN A 332 16.60 11.82 1.71
N GLY A 333 16.12 12.54 2.72
CA GLY A 333 14.85 13.29 2.71
C GLY A 333 15.02 14.80 2.94
N ASP A 334 13.90 15.53 2.85
CA ASP A 334 13.86 16.97 3.14
C ASP A 334 13.60 17.20 4.65
N PRO A 335 14.41 18.02 5.35
CA PRO A 335 14.12 18.38 6.73
C PRO A 335 12.76 19.07 6.95
N TYR A 336 12.14 19.62 5.91
CA TYR A 336 10.78 20.19 5.96
C TYR A 336 9.66 19.19 5.66
N ASP A 337 9.98 17.91 5.41
CA ASP A 337 8.97 16.87 5.26
C ASP A 337 8.44 16.42 6.63
N LEU A 338 7.12 16.37 6.76
CA LEU A 338 6.45 15.89 7.98
C LEU A 338 6.93 14.48 8.36
N ALA A 339 7.10 13.60 7.37
CA ALA A 339 7.54 12.23 7.61
C ALA A 339 8.97 12.18 8.21
N ILE A 340 9.88 13.01 7.73
CA ILE A 340 11.26 13.11 8.24
C ILE A 340 11.25 13.66 9.66
N GLN A 341 10.47 14.72 9.92
CA GLN A 341 10.35 15.32 11.24
C GLN A 341 9.70 14.37 12.26
N LEU A 342 8.71 13.58 11.86
CA LEU A 342 8.08 12.57 12.73
C LEU A 342 9.03 11.41 13.06
N ARG A 343 9.78 10.91 12.07
CA ARG A 343 10.81 9.87 12.29
C ARG A 343 11.92 10.36 13.22
N TYR A 344 12.38 11.59 12.99
CA TYR A 344 13.36 12.23 13.88
C TYR A 344 12.81 12.38 15.30
N LEU A 345 11.56 12.86 15.46
CA LEU A 345 10.88 12.98 16.74
C LEU A 345 10.79 11.63 17.46
N ALA A 346 10.40 10.56 16.77
CA ALA A 346 10.27 9.22 17.35
C ALA A 346 11.62 8.66 17.82
N TRP A 347 12.68 8.81 17.03
CA TRP A 347 14.03 8.46 17.46
C TRP A 347 14.47 9.31 18.66
N GLU A 348 14.26 10.63 18.60
CA GLU A 348 14.70 11.56 19.64
C GLU A 348 14.01 11.28 20.97
N MET A 349 12.73 10.91 20.98
CA MET A 349 12.00 10.52 22.17
C MET A 349 12.42 9.15 22.73
N GLY A 350 13.14 8.33 21.96
CA GLY A 350 13.47 6.94 22.30
C GLY A 350 12.38 5.93 21.94
N LEU A 351 11.47 6.26 21.01
CA LEU A 351 10.51 5.29 20.47
C LEU A 351 11.18 4.32 19.50
N THR A 352 12.09 4.79 18.64
CA THR A 352 12.81 4.00 17.63
C THR A 352 14.33 4.09 17.83
N ASP A 353 15.07 3.13 17.27
CA ASP A 353 16.54 3.14 17.20
C ASP A 353 17.07 3.54 15.81
N GLU A 354 16.25 4.27 15.06
CA GLU A 354 16.44 4.49 13.62
C GLU A 354 17.76 5.19 13.27
N TRP A 355 18.25 6.05 14.17
CA TRP A 355 19.55 6.72 14.07
C TRP A 355 20.52 6.20 15.15
N LYS A 356 20.69 4.87 15.22
CA LYS A 356 21.42 4.11 16.26
C LYS A 356 22.82 4.57 16.62
N ASP A 357 23.56 5.16 15.68
CA ASP A 357 24.94 5.62 15.91
C ASP A 357 25.00 7.02 16.53
N HIS A 358 23.84 7.61 16.85
CA HIS A 358 23.69 8.95 17.40
C HIS A 358 23.05 8.88 18.79
N PRO A 359 23.60 9.57 19.80
CA PRO A 359 22.98 9.66 21.11
C PRO A 359 21.84 10.68 21.10
N SER A 360 20.63 10.27 21.52
CA SER A 360 19.54 11.21 21.80
C SER A 360 19.67 11.79 23.21
N THR A 361 19.50 13.11 23.34
CA THR A 361 19.42 13.81 24.63
C THR A 361 18.04 13.68 25.31
N ASN A 362 17.07 13.11 24.60
CA ASN A 362 15.67 12.99 25.02
C ASN A 362 15.15 11.54 25.01
N GLY A 363 16.04 10.53 24.93
CA GLY A 363 15.67 9.12 24.80
C GLY A 363 14.84 8.50 25.95
N GLY A 364 14.68 9.19 27.09
CA GLY A 364 13.81 8.78 28.19
C GLY A 364 12.39 9.35 28.15
N VAL A 365 12.08 10.21 27.17
CA VAL A 365 10.77 10.87 27.05
C VAL A 365 9.68 9.86 26.73
N ALA A 366 9.94 8.90 25.84
CA ALA A 366 8.97 7.86 25.48
C ALA A 366 8.54 7.04 26.71
N ASP A 367 9.48 6.68 27.59
CA ASP A 367 9.17 5.91 28.81
C ASP A 367 8.36 6.74 29.81
N ALA A 368 8.67 8.03 29.95
CA ALA A 368 7.88 8.94 30.77
C ALA A 368 6.44 9.08 30.24
N VAL A 369 6.27 9.22 28.93
CA VAL A 369 4.94 9.27 28.28
C VAL A 369 4.20 7.95 28.45
N ARG A 370 4.86 6.79 28.29
CA ARG A 370 4.28 5.45 28.50
C ARG A 370 3.76 5.21 29.92
N ALA A 371 4.30 5.91 30.92
CA ALA A 371 3.85 5.82 32.31
C ALA A 371 2.53 6.57 32.59
N THR A 372 2.00 7.33 31.63
CA THR A 372 0.75 8.09 31.76
C THR A 372 -0.46 7.32 31.25
N SER A 373 -1.66 7.65 31.75
CA SER A 373 -2.91 6.95 31.38
C SER A 373 -3.89 7.82 30.59
N THR A 374 -3.82 9.14 30.74
CA THR A 374 -4.74 10.10 30.09
C THR A 374 -4.01 10.99 29.08
N PRO A 375 -4.70 11.48 28.03
CA PRO A 375 -4.07 12.37 27.05
C PRO A 375 -3.58 13.69 27.68
N GLU A 376 -4.26 14.18 28.72
CA GLU A 376 -3.86 15.37 29.44
C GLU A 376 -2.61 15.15 30.30
N GLU A 377 -2.46 13.99 30.95
CA GLU A 377 -1.22 13.62 31.67
C GLU A 377 -0.05 13.44 30.71
N ALA A 378 -0.27 12.76 29.59
CA ALA A 378 0.73 12.60 28.53
C ALA A 378 1.20 13.95 27.98
N ALA A 379 0.28 14.91 27.80
CA ALA A 379 0.61 16.25 27.37
C ALA A 379 1.49 17.01 28.39
N VAL A 380 1.21 16.86 29.68
CA VAL A 380 2.00 17.48 30.76
C VAL A 380 3.39 16.86 30.82
N VAL A 381 3.49 15.53 30.73
CA VAL A 381 4.79 14.84 30.79
C VAL A 381 5.65 15.16 29.57
N PHE A 382 5.06 15.20 28.37
CA PHE A 382 5.78 15.60 27.17
C PHE A 382 6.26 17.06 27.24
N GLU A 383 5.44 17.98 27.74
CA GLU A 383 5.85 19.37 27.98
C GLU A 383 7.01 19.44 28.98
N ALA A 384 6.94 18.72 30.10
CA ALA A 384 7.96 18.78 31.14
C ALA A 384 9.29 18.11 30.75
N THR A 385 9.27 17.13 29.85
CA THR A 385 10.43 16.28 29.54
C THR A 385 11.07 16.58 28.18
N PHE A 386 10.26 16.95 27.18
CA PHE A 386 10.71 17.25 25.81
C PHE A 386 10.74 18.75 25.52
N GLU A 387 9.60 19.45 25.64
CA GLU A 387 9.50 20.88 25.27
C GLU A 387 10.18 21.82 26.28
N ARG A 388 10.04 21.51 27.57
CA ARG A 388 10.57 22.26 28.72
C ARG A 388 10.26 23.76 28.65
N SER A 389 9.05 24.09 28.20
CA SER A 389 8.60 25.48 28.01
C SER A 389 8.33 26.23 29.33
N GLY A 390 8.49 25.56 30.47
CA GLY A 390 8.18 26.09 31.80
C GLY A 390 6.68 26.10 32.11
N GLY A 391 5.90 25.22 31.46
CA GLY A 391 4.43 25.16 31.58
C GLY A 391 3.69 26.16 30.70
N SER A 392 4.35 26.76 29.70
CA SER A 392 3.70 27.69 28.78
C SER A 392 2.59 27.00 27.99
N ALA A 393 1.41 27.64 27.95
CA ALA A 393 0.22 27.14 27.28
C ALA A 393 -0.22 25.73 27.71
N LEU A 394 0.12 25.29 28.94
CA LEU A 394 -0.16 23.93 29.42
C LEU A 394 -1.65 23.56 29.32
N SER A 395 -2.54 24.48 29.69
CA SER A 395 -4.00 24.26 29.55
C SER A 395 -4.43 24.07 28.10
N GLN A 396 -3.78 24.76 27.14
CA GLN A 396 -4.06 24.59 25.72
C GLN A 396 -3.54 23.23 25.21
N ARG A 397 -2.33 22.82 25.63
CA ARG A 397 -1.74 21.51 25.28
C ARG A 397 -2.63 20.36 25.75
N GLN A 398 -3.12 20.43 27.00
CA GLN A 398 -4.07 19.46 27.54
C GLN A 398 -5.40 19.47 26.79
N SER A 399 -5.94 20.65 26.48
CA SER A 399 -7.18 20.78 25.71
C SER A 399 -7.05 20.19 24.30
N ASN A 400 -5.92 20.43 23.63
CA ASN A 400 -5.62 19.89 22.31
C ASN A 400 -5.52 18.36 22.36
N ALA A 401 -4.76 17.82 23.33
CA ALA A 401 -4.62 16.38 23.51
C ALA A 401 -5.96 15.69 23.78
N LYS A 402 -6.79 16.29 24.65
CA LYS A 402 -8.15 15.80 24.91
C LYS A 402 -9.01 15.83 23.66
N ALA A 403 -8.98 16.92 22.89
CA ALA A 403 -9.77 17.06 21.66
C ALA A 403 -9.37 16.02 20.60
N LEU A 404 -8.08 15.75 20.45
CA LEU A 404 -7.58 14.69 19.57
C LEU A 404 -8.04 13.31 20.06
N TYR A 405 -7.87 12.99 21.34
CA TYR A 405 -8.34 11.72 21.89
C TYR A 405 -9.85 11.53 21.70
N ASP A 406 -10.66 12.55 22.02
CA ASP A 406 -12.12 12.48 21.85
C ASP A 406 -12.53 12.34 20.39
N LYS A 407 -11.82 12.99 19.45
CA LYS A 407 -12.06 12.87 18.00
C LYS A 407 -11.79 11.44 17.50
N TYR A 408 -10.83 10.74 18.10
CA TYR A 408 -10.25 9.54 17.52
C TYR A 408 -10.43 8.24 18.32
N LYS A 409 -10.91 8.30 19.57
CA LYS A 409 -11.11 7.13 20.44
C LYS A 409 -12.03 6.05 19.86
N ASP A 410 -12.95 6.44 18.99
CA ASP A 410 -13.88 5.55 18.29
C ASP A 410 -13.53 5.40 16.80
N SER A 411 -12.38 5.93 16.35
CA SER A 411 -12.01 5.96 14.93
C SER A 411 -11.38 4.65 14.46
N THR A 412 -12.01 4.00 13.48
CA THR A 412 -11.46 2.83 12.79
C THR A 412 -10.21 3.14 11.96
N SER A 413 -9.96 4.42 11.63
CA SER A 413 -8.75 4.87 10.91
C SER A 413 -7.46 4.71 11.72
N LEU A 414 -7.56 4.74 13.06
CA LEU A 414 -6.44 4.62 13.99
C LEU A 414 -6.40 3.27 14.72
N SER A 415 -7.55 2.57 14.80
CA SER A 415 -7.65 1.18 15.31
C SER A 415 -7.04 0.13 14.38
N SER A 416 -6.67 0.50 13.16
CA SER A 416 -5.95 -0.33 12.19
C SER A 416 -4.44 -0.02 12.19
N SER A 417 -3.82 -0.05 13.38
CA SER A 417 -2.37 0.05 13.55
C SER A 417 -1.69 -1.28 13.19
N GLY A 418 -1.79 -1.67 11.92
CA GLY A 418 -0.93 -2.67 11.27
C GLY A 418 0.20 -1.95 10.54
N ALA A 419 1.44 -2.36 10.80
CA ALA A 419 2.60 -1.91 10.04
C ALA A 419 2.38 -2.19 8.55
N ALA A 420 2.68 -1.20 7.71
CA ALA A 420 2.33 -1.18 6.30
C ALA A 420 3.41 -1.81 5.40
N LEU A 421 2.94 -2.64 4.46
CA LEU A 421 3.19 -2.65 3.02
C LEU A 421 4.54 -2.11 2.49
N PRO A 422 5.27 -2.87 1.64
CA PRO A 422 6.29 -2.30 0.78
C PRO A 422 5.65 -1.52 -0.37
N GLY A 423 6.37 -0.50 -0.84
CA GLY A 423 5.83 0.61 -1.60
C GLY A 423 5.00 0.25 -2.83
N THR A 424 3.85 0.90 -2.92
CA THR A 424 3.52 1.70 -4.11
C THR A 424 2.94 3.03 -3.65
N SER A 425 3.38 4.10 -4.33
CA SER A 425 2.72 5.41 -4.51
C SER A 425 1.61 5.79 -3.54
N ALA A 426 1.87 6.87 -2.78
CA ALA A 426 0.91 7.75 -2.12
C ALA A 426 -0.57 7.45 -2.42
N SER A 427 -1.19 6.60 -1.60
CA SER A 427 -2.63 6.49 -1.51
C SER A 427 -3.10 7.36 -0.34
N CYS A 428 -3.40 8.61 -0.65
CA CYS A 428 -4.22 9.43 0.23
C CYS A 428 -5.68 9.01 0.02
N SER A 429 -6.27 8.42 1.06
CA SER A 429 -7.72 8.43 1.28
C SER A 429 -7.90 8.83 2.74
N SER A 430 -8.60 9.91 3.08
CA SER A 430 -10.02 10.06 2.77
C SER A 430 -10.50 11.51 2.91
N GLY A 431 -11.35 11.94 1.96
CA GLY A 431 -12.13 13.16 2.03
C GLY A 431 -12.96 13.37 0.77
N SER A 432 -14.06 12.61 0.64
CA SER A 432 -15.13 12.77 -0.38
C SER A 432 -14.82 12.33 -1.83
N GLY A 433 -14.98 11.03 -2.10
CA GLY A 433 -15.75 10.49 -3.24
C GLY A 433 -15.48 10.95 -4.69
N GLY A 434 -14.33 11.54 -5.03
CA GLY A 434 -14.07 11.93 -6.42
C GLY A 434 -12.61 12.20 -6.79
N ALA A 435 -11.75 12.56 -5.83
CA ALA A 435 -10.37 12.96 -6.13
C ALA A 435 -9.51 11.79 -6.66
N SER A 436 -9.41 10.66 -5.95
CA SER A 436 -8.58 9.52 -6.38
C SER A 436 -8.98 8.98 -7.76
N GLY A 437 -10.29 8.90 -8.04
CA GLY A 437 -10.79 8.59 -9.37
C GLY A 437 -10.38 9.61 -10.43
N LEU A 438 -10.39 10.91 -10.10
CA LEU A 438 -10.02 11.97 -11.05
C LEU A 438 -8.55 11.86 -11.49
N GLN A 439 -7.64 11.57 -10.56
CA GLN A 439 -6.21 11.47 -10.87
C GLN A 439 -5.87 10.18 -11.63
N ASP A 440 -6.50 9.06 -11.28
CA ASP A 440 -6.36 7.80 -12.03
C ASP A 440 -6.84 7.96 -13.48
N TYR A 441 -8.00 8.60 -13.66
CA TYR A 441 -8.53 8.85 -15.00
C TYR A 441 -7.72 9.91 -15.76
N THR A 442 -7.10 10.88 -15.07
CA THR A 442 -6.13 11.80 -15.69
C THR A 442 -4.97 11.01 -16.30
N LEU A 443 -4.41 10.06 -15.54
CA LEU A 443 -3.33 9.18 -16.01
C LEU A 443 -3.76 8.17 -17.07
N LYS A 444 -5.06 7.89 -17.24
CA LYS A 444 -5.57 7.09 -18.35
C LYS A 444 -5.76 7.93 -19.62
N TYR A 445 -6.32 9.13 -19.46
CA TYR A 445 -6.80 9.92 -20.59
C TYR A 445 -5.79 10.90 -21.15
N ALA A 446 -4.87 11.40 -20.33
CA ALA A 446 -3.90 12.40 -20.73
C ALA A 446 -2.48 11.83 -20.84
N TRP A 447 -1.72 12.39 -21.77
CA TRP A 447 -0.27 12.25 -21.81
C TRP A 447 0.35 12.94 -20.60
N LYS A 448 1.37 12.30 -20.03
CA LYS A 448 2.04 12.79 -18.82
C LYS A 448 2.85 14.05 -19.10
N GLU A 449 3.30 14.17 -20.33
CA GLU A 449 4.19 15.18 -20.84
C GLU A 449 3.42 16.46 -21.22
N LEU A 450 4.00 17.62 -20.96
CA LEU A 450 3.54 18.92 -21.46
C LEU A 450 3.55 18.95 -23.00
N HIS A 451 4.54 18.27 -23.57
CA HIS A 451 4.77 18.16 -25.01
C HIS A 451 4.94 16.70 -25.42
N HIS A 452 4.01 16.20 -26.24
CA HIS A 452 4.09 14.88 -26.88
C HIS A 452 3.88 15.03 -28.39
N GLU A 453 4.44 14.13 -29.18
CA GLU A 453 4.26 14.11 -30.64
C GLU A 453 3.75 12.74 -31.10
N PRO A 454 2.75 12.69 -32.01
CA PRO A 454 2.01 13.82 -32.58
C PRO A 454 1.13 14.56 -31.55
N ARG A 455 1.07 15.89 -31.61
CA ARG A 455 0.27 16.70 -30.65
C ARG A 455 -1.22 16.34 -30.59
N THR A 456 -1.78 15.79 -31.68
CA THR A 456 -3.19 15.37 -31.75
C THR A 456 -3.40 13.89 -31.39
N GLN A 457 -2.34 13.14 -31.10
CA GLN A 457 -2.45 11.72 -30.73
C GLN A 457 -3.12 11.59 -29.36
N ARG A 458 -4.26 10.92 -29.32
CA ARG A 458 -5.00 10.59 -28.09
C ARG A 458 -4.49 9.27 -27.52
N ARG A 459 -4.60 9.09 -26.21
CA ARG A 459 -4.38 7.79 -25.56
C ARG A 459 -5.53 6.84 -25.90
N ASP A 460 -5.24 5.55 -26.02
CA ASP A 460 -6.24 4.54 -26.42
C ASP A 460 -7.43 4.49 -25.46
N ASP A 461 -7.18 4.60 -24.15
CA ASP A 461 -8.25 4.67 -23.14
C ASP A 461 -9.16 5.89 -23.32
N TYR A 462 -8.59 7.03 -23.73
CA TYR A 462 -9.35 8.24 -24.03
C TYR A 462 -10.14 8.11 -25.34
N VAL A 463 -9.59 7.44 -26.35
CA VAL A 463 -10.32 7.13 -27.59
C VAL A 463 -11.55 6.28 -27.26
N ALA A 464 -11.40 5.23 -26.47
CA ALA A 464 -12.50 4.38 -26.04
C ALA A 464 -13.55 5.14 -25.20
N ALA A 465 -13.11 6.07 -24.36
CA ALA A 465 -14.01 6.93 -23.57
C ALA A 465 -14.84 7.86 -24.47
N ILE A 466 -14.21 8.47 -25.47
CA ILE A 466 -14.89 9.32 -26.45
C ILE A 466 -15.87 8.52 -27.31
N ASP A 467 -15.52 7.32 -27.74
CA ASP A 467 -16.44 6.45 -28.48
C ASP A 467 -17.69 6.07 -27.65
N THR A 468 -17.50 5.82 -26.36
CA THR A 468 -18.61 5.62 -25.42
C THR A 468 -19.44 6.88 -25.26
N ALA A 469 -18.80 8.04 -25.12
CA ALA A 469 -19.46 9.33 -25.02
C ALA A 469 -20.33 9.65 -26.24
N VAL A 470 -19.86 9.32 -27.46
CA VAL A 470 -20.66 9.42 -28.69
C VAL A 470 -21.92 8.56 -28.60
N LYS A 471 -21.81 7.29 -28.19
CA LYS A 471 -22.95 6.36 -28.06
C LYS A 471 -23.98 6.84 -27.03
N GLU A 472 -23.52 7.48 -25.97
CA GLU A 472 -24.36 8.00 -24.88
C GLU A 472 -24.94 9.40 -25.17
N GLY A 473 -24.57 10.00 -26.31
CA GLY A 473 -24.98 11.36 -26.69
C GLY A 473 -24.36 12.45 -25.81
N ARG A 474 -23.20 12.18 -25.21
CA ARG A 474 -22.41 13.15 -24.44
C ARG A 474 -21.62 14.08 -25.36
N TYR A 475 -21.23 15.24 -24.83
CA TYR A 475 -20.40 16.22 -25.49
C TYR A 475 -19.00 15.65 -25.73
N THR A 476 -18.60 15.57 -27.00
CA THR A 476 -17.29 15.07 -27.44
C THR A 476 -16.50 16.11 -28.25
N GLY A 477 -16.97 17.36 -28.25
CA GLY A 477 -16.52 18.40 -29.15
C GLY A 477 -16.99 18.17 -30.59
N ASN A 478 -16.97 19.24 -31.39
CA ASN A 478 -17.07 19.09 -32.84
C ASN A 478 -15.68 18.69 -33.37
N PRO A 479 -15.58 17.74 -34.30
CA PRO A 479 -14.29 17.46 -34.91
C PRO A 479 -13.81 18.67 -35.70
N SER A 480 -12.56 19.10 -35.47
CA SER A 480 -11.99 20.26 -36.16
C SER A 480 -11.99 20.04 -37.68
N GLY A 481 -12.53 21.01 -38.42
CA GLY A 481 -12.67 20.91 -39.88
C GLY A 481 -13.59 19.77 -40.37
N GLY A 482 -14.33 19.11 -39.49
CA GLY A 482 -15.13 17.91 -39.82
C GLY A 482 -14.33 16.60 -39.86
N ASP A 483 -13.06 16.61 -39.46
CA ASP A 483 -12.23 15.41 -39.39
C ASP A 483 -12.53 14.61 -38.12
N GLU A 484 -13.34 13.56 -38.26
CA GLU A 484 -13.72 12.65 -37.17
C GLU A 484 -12.53 12.03 -36.42
N SER A 485 -11.34 11.95 -37.05
CA SER A 485 -10.13 11.45 -36.37
C SER A 485 -9.66 12.39 -35.23
N LEU A 486 -10.12 13.64 -35.22
CA LEU A 486 -9.82 14.65 -34.20
C LEU A 486 -10.92 14.78 -33.14
N ARG A 487 -11.98 13.94 -33.18
CA ARG A 487 -13.02 13.97 -32.15
C ARG A 487 -12.42 13.78 -30.75
N GLY A 488 -12.84 14.59 -29.78
CA GLY A 488 -12.27 14.57 -28.43
C GLY A 488 -10.90 15.27 -28.28
N VAL A 489 -10.25 15.72 -29.37
CA VAL A 489 -9.12 16.66 -29.31
C VAL A 489 -9.68 18.06 -29.09
N ASP A 490 -10.24 18.27 -27.90
CA ASP A 490 -10.93 19.49 -27.49
C ASP A 490 -10.87 19.66 -25.97
N CYS A 491 -10.58 20.88 -25.52
CA CYS A 491 -10.47 21.21 -24.09
C CYS A 491 -11.75 20.89 -23.31
N GLY A 492 -12.90 21.24 -23.88
CA GLY A 492 -14.20 21.03 -23.27
C GLY A 492 -14.61 19.56 -23.23
N ALA A 493 -14.34 18.82 -24.30
CA ALA A 493 -14.60 17.38 -24.38
C ALA A 493 -13.77 16.62 -23.36
N PHE A 494 -12.50 16.98 -23.19
CA PHE A 494 -11.61 16.36 -22.23
C PHE A 494 -12.08 16.59 -20.79
N VAL A 495 -12.27 17.85 -20.38
CA VAL A 495 -12.69 18.18 -19.00
C VAL A 495 -14.06 17.57 -18.69
N THR A 496 -15.01 17.62 -19.63
CA THR A 496 -16.34 16.99 -19.46
C THR A 496 -16.23 15.48 -19.28
N THR A 497 -15.48 14.81 -20.15
CA THR A 497 -15.31 13.35 -20.12
C THR A 497 -14.58 12.91 -18.85
N LEU A 498 -13.52 13.61 -18.46
CA LEU A 498 -12.73 13.30 -17.27
C LEU A 498 -13.54 13.44 -15.98
N LEU A 499 -14.26 14.56 -15.79
CA LEU A 499 -15.08 14.79 -14.59
C LEU A 499 -16.27 13.82 -14.52
N TYR A 500 -16.85 13.46 -15.66
CA TYR A 500 -17.93 12.49 -15.72
C TYR A 500 -17.40 11.08 -15.43
N ASP A 501 -16.43 10.58 -16.18
CA ASP A 501 -15.98 9.17 -16.11
C ASP A 501 -15.26 8.83 -14.80
N SER A 502 -14.54 9.79 -14.20
CA SER A 502 -13.97 9.65 -12.85
C SER A 502 -15.01 9.56 -11.73
N GLY A 503 -16.27 9.90 -12.02
CA GLY A 503 -17.33 10.02 -11.01
C GLY A 503 -17.26 11.29 -10.18
N PHE A 504 -16.32 12.20 -10.45
CA PHE A 504 -16.15 13.44 -9.70
C PHE A 504 -17.42 14.30 -9.71
N ASP A 505 -18.00 14.54 -10.89
CA ASP A 505 -19.32 15.17 -11.02
C ASP A 505 -20.03 14.72 -12.29
N LYS A 506 -20.91 13.73 -12.15
CA LYS A 506 -21.74 13.23 -13.25
C LYS A 506 -22.74 14.27 -13.78
N THR A 507 -22.98 15.37 -13.06
CA THR A 507 -23.89 16.43 -13.49
C THR A 507 -23.21 17.54 -14.28
N TYR A 508 -21.87 17.58 -14.27
CA TYR A 508 -21.08 18.61 -14.92
C TYR A 508 -21.42 18.76 -16.41
N ASN A 509 -21.47 20.00 -16.90
CA ASN A 509 -21.81 20.34 -18.28
C ASN A 509 -23.16 19.72 -18.71
N SER A 510 -24.20 19.89 -17.90
CA SER A 510 -25.56 19.37 -18.13
C SER A 510 -25.57 17.84 -18.33
N ASP A 511 -25.13 17.10 -17.31
CA ASP A 511 -24.97 15.64 -17.34
C ASP A 511 -24.08 15.16 -18.49
N ALA A 512 -23.01 15.92 -18.75
CA ALA A 512 -22.09 15.77 -19.87
C ALA A 512 -22.72 15.95 -21.26
N LYS A 513 -23.91 16.55 -21.39
CA LYS A 513 -24.63 16.76 -22.67
C LYS A 513 -24.72 18.23 -23.11
N GLY A 514 -23.99 19.11 -22.44
CA GLY A 514 -23.91 20.53 -22.78
C GLY A 514 -23.00 20.81 -23.97
N GLY A 515 -22.16 21.84 -23.83
CA GLY A 515 -21.40 22.41 -24.94
C GLY A 515 -19.91 22.59 -24.64
N GLY A 516 -19.30 23.50 -25.38
CA GLY A 516 -17.88 23.83 -25.24
C GLY A 516 -17.61 24.67 -23.99
N SER A 517 -16.45 25.31 -23.94
CA SER A 517 -15.99 26.06 -22.76
C SER A 517 -16.96 27.17 -22.34
N ALA A 518 -17.67 27.81 -23.27
CA ALA A 518 -18.65 28.86 -22.96
C ALA A 518 -19.90 28.32 -22.24
N GLU A 519 -20.47 27.22 -22.73
CA GLU A 519 -21.61 26.56 -22.08
C GLU A 519 -21.21 25.92 -20.75
N GLN A 520 -20.00 25.37 -20.67
CA GLN A 520 -19.43 24.82 -19.44
C GLN A 520 -19.24 25.89 -18.38
N GLU A 521 -18.70 27.06 -18.74
CA GLU A 521 -18.53 28.17 -17.81
C GLU A 521 -19.90 28.69 -17.32
N ALA A 522 -20.87 28.83 -18.22
CA ALA A 522 -22.23 29.23 -17.84
C ALA A 522 -22.87 28.22 -16.87
N TRP A 523 -22.69 26.92 -17.13
CA TRP A 523 -23.17 25.86 -16.25
C TRP A 523 -22.45 25.89 -14.89
N ALA A 524 -21.12 26.01 -14.87
CA ALA A 524 -20.33 26.07 -13.64
C ALA A 524 -20.68 27.31 -12.80
N SER A 525 -20.89 28.46 -13.45
CA SER A 525 -21.33 29.69 -12.79
C SER A 525 -22.69 29.54 -12.09
N ALA A 526 -23.59 28.75 -12.67
CA ALA A 526 -24.91 28.50 -12.07
C ALA A 526 -24.87 27.42 -10.97
N ASN A 527 -24.06 26.38 -11.14
CA ASN A 527 -24.15 25.15 -10.34
C ASN A 527 -23.01 24.98 -9.32
N TRP A 528 -21.81 25.49 -9.63
CA TRP A 528 -20.60 25.37 -8.82
C TRP A 528 -20.29 26.65 -8.04
N GLN A 529 -19.34 26.58 -7.12
CA GLN A 529 -18.83 27.71 -6.34
C GLN A 529 -17.74 28.41 -7.13
N HIS A 530 -17.94 29.70 -7.43
CA HIS A 530 -16.88 30.56 -7.94
C HIS A 530 -15.81 30.76 -6.84
N LEU A 531 -14.54 30.55 -7.17
CA LEU A 531 -13.41 30.69 -6.25
C LEU A 531 -12.72 32.05 -6.40
N GLY A 532 -12.67 32.60 -7.61
CA GLY A 532 -11.98 33.85 -7.92
C GLY A 532 -10.99 33.72 -9.08
N SER A 533 -10.16 34.76 -9.23
CA SER A 533 -9.02 34.83 -10.16
C SER A 533 -7.72 34.97 -9.40
N ALA A 534 -6.60 34.50 -9.99
CA ALA A 534 -5.30 34.50 -9.33
C ALA A 534 -4.92 35.87 -8.76
N ASN A 535 -4.41 35.88 -7.53
CA ASN A 535 -4.08 37.07 -6.75
C ASN A 535 -5.26 38.02 -6.43
N GLY A 536 -6.48 37.69 -6.86
CA GLY A 536 -7.70 38.38 -6.50
C GLY A 536 -8.27 37.90 -5.15
N THR A 537 -9.57 38.10 -4.96
CA THR A 537 -10.28 37.67 -3.76
C THR A 537 -10.74 36.23 -3.90
N TYR A 538 -10.53 35.41 -2.87
CA TYR A 538 -11.04 34.06 -2.74
C TYR A 538 -12.47 34.10 -2.19
N GLU A 539 -13.45 33.75 -3.02
CA GLU A 539 -14.87 34.08 -2.77
C GLU A 539 -15.66 33.24 -1.74
N PRO A 540 -15.09 32.23 -1.05
CA PRO A 540 -15.69 31.71 0.18
C PRO A 540 -15.29 32.47 1.46
N ALA A 541 -14.08 33.05 1.50
CA ALA A 541 -13.46 33.53 2.74
C ALA A 541 -12.99 35.00 2.69
N GLY A 542 -13.02 35.64 1.51
CA GLY A 542 -12.56 37.01 1.32
C GLY A 542 -11.04 37.20 1.44
N SER A 543 -10.28 36.13 1.63
CA SER A 543 -8.82 36.14 1.66
C SER A 543 -8.24 36.31 0.25
N LYS A 544 -6.93 36.54 0.15
CA LYS A 544 -6.25 36.50 -1.16
C LYS A 544 -6.39 35.08 -1.76
N PHE A 545 -6.69 35.00 -3.05
CA PHE A 545 -6.70 33.74 -3.77
C PHE A 545 -5.30 33.42 -4.27
N THR A 546 -4.72 32.38 -3.68
CA THR A 546 -3.40 31.81 -3.97
C THR A 546 -3.57 30.34 -4.35
N ASP A 547 -2.57 29.77 -5.02
CA ASP A 547 -2.62 28.43 -5.60
C ASP A 547 -2.81 27.31 -4.56
N ASP A 548 -2.34 27.51 -3.32
CA ASP A 548 -2.60 26.62 -2.17
C ASP A 548 -4.08 26.41 -1.84
N LYS A 549 -4.97 27.26 -2.38
CA LYS A 549 -6.42 27.14 -2.21
C LYS A 549 -7.06 26.18 -3.20
N LEU A 550 -6.36 25.76 -4.26
CA LEU A 550 -6.88 24.82 -5.25
C LEU A 550 -6.97 23.39 -4.70
N GLN A 551 -7.98 22.65 -5.18
CA GLN A 551 -8.21 21.25 -4.87
C GLN A 551 -8.41 20.47 -6.16
N PRO A 552 -7.95 19.20 -6.24
CA PRO A 552 -8.19 18.36 -7.41
C PRO A 552 -9.66 18.35 -7.80
N GLY A 553 -9.96 18.70 -9.05
CA GLY A 553 -11.33 18.86 -9.53
C GLY A 553 -11.75 20.31 -9.79
N ASP A 554 -10.97 21.29 -9.33
CA ASP A 554 -11.23 22.69 -9.66
C ASP A 554 -10.98 22.96 -11.14
N VAL A 555 -11.92 23.65 -11.77
CA VAL A 555 -11.90 23.95 -13.20
C VAL A 555 -11.70 25.44 -13.41
N ALA A 556 -10.79 25.77 -14.32
CA ALA A 556 -10.51 27.13 -14.73
C ALA A 556 -11.05 27.41 -16.13
N PHE A 557 -11.55 28.63 -16.31
CA PHE A 557 -12.06 29.12 -17.59
C PHE A 557 -11.39 30.43 -17.98
N VAL A 558 -11.07 30.54 -19.27
CA VAL A 558 -10.88 31.81 -19.99
C VAL A 558 -11.73 31.78 -21.24
N GLN A 559 -11.87 32.92 -21.92
CA GLN A 559 -12.63 32.97 -23.16
C GLN A 559 -12.10 31.93 -24.17
N GLY A 560 -12.92 30.92 -24.47
CA GLY A 560 -12.62 29.87 -25.44
C GLY A 560 -11.76 28.70 -24.93
N HIS A 561 -11.34 28.67 -23.66
CA HIS A 561 -10.48 27.60 -23.14
C HIS A 561 -10.84 27.19 -21.71
N VAL A 562 -10.68 25.90 -21.41
CA VAL A 562 -10.97 25.30 -20.10
C VAL A 562 -9.88 24.28 -19.74
N TRP A 563 -9.45 24.28 -18.48
CA TRP A 563 -8.50 23.31 -17.95
C TRP A 563 -8.82 22.98 -16.49
N LEU A 564 -8.19 21.93 -15.98
CA LEU A 564 -8.50 21.34 -14.68
C LEU A 564 -7.24 21.31 -13.81
N TYR A 565 -7.36 21.65 -12.53
CA TYR A 565 -6.36 21.32 -11.52
C TYR A 565 -6.55 19.88 -11.06
N VAL A 566 -5.57 19.02 -11.32
CA VAL A 566 -5.57 17.59 -10.96
C VAL A 566 -4.79 17.31 -9.68
N GLY A 567 -4.08 18.31 -9.17
CA GLY A 567 -3.16 18.18 -8.05
C GLY A 567 -1.83 17.54 -8.45
N GLU A 568 -1.06 17.11 -7.47
CA GLU A 568 0.20 16.41 -7.72
C GLU A 568 -0.08 14.96 -8.10
N VAL A 569 0.14 14.64 -9.38
CA VAL A 569 -0.04 13.29 -9.93
C VAL A 569 1.33 12.73 -10.29
N ASN A 570 1.66 11.55 -9.76
CA ASN A 570 2.99 10.96 -9.94
C ASN A 570 3.31 10.75 -11.43
N GLY A 571 4.41 11.35 -11.87
CA GLY A 571 4.89 11.26 -13.25
C GLY A 571 4.11 12.13 -14.25
N PHE A 572 3.15 12.95 -13.81
CA PHE A 572 2.45 13.93 -14.66
C PHE A 572 3.17 15.27 -14.52
N GLU A 573 3.63 15.87 -15.62
CA GLU A 573 4.57 17.01 -15.62
C GLU A 573 3.98 18.35 -15.10
N SER A 574 2.69 18.38 -14.79
CA SER A 574 1.99 19.59 -14.35
C SER A 574 0.95 19.26 -13.28
N LYS A 575 0.57 20.24 -12.45
CA LYS A 575 -0.60 20.11 -11.56
C LYS A 575 -1.93 20.31 -12.30
N TYR A 576 -1.85 20.60 -13.59
CA TYR A 576 -2.95 20.98 -14.45
C TYR A 576 -3.01 20.06 -15.68
N ALA A 577 -4.23 19.74 -16.12
CA ALA A 577 -4.47 18.94 -17.32
C ALA A 577 -5.36 19.73 -18.30
N SER A 578 -5.02 19.67 -19.58
CA SER A 578 -5.73 20.42 -20.63
C SER A 578 -5.59 19.75 -22.00
N ALA A 579 -6.49 20.09 -22.92
CA ALA A 579 -6.45 19.75 -24.33
C ALA A 579 -6.74 21.04 -25.14
N SER A 580 -6.67 21.01 -26.47
CA SER A 580 -6.91 22.18 -27.31
C SER A 580 -7.60 21.76 -28.61
N TYR A 581 -8.64 22.49 -28.99
CA TYR A 581 -9.51 22.16 -30.13
C TYR A 581 -8.71 21.95 -31.42
N GLY A 582 -8.62 20.68 -31.88
CA GLY A 582 -7.91 20.28 -33.09
C GLY A 582 -6.38 20.42 -33.05
N GLU A 583 -5.81 20.88 -31.94
CA GLU A 583 -4.38 21.21 -31.84
C GLU A 583 -3.63 20.32 -30.85
N LYS A 584 -4.24 20.03 -29.68
CA LYS A 584 -3.60 19.31 -28.57
C LYS A 584 -4.54 18.27 -28.00
N ALA A 585 -4.15 17.00 -28.04
CA ALA A 585 -4.82 15.96 -27.29
C ALA A 585 -4.65 16.20 -25.77
N PRO A 586 -5.40 15.51 -24.91
CA PRO A 586 -5.25 15.67 -23.47
C PRO A 586 -3.82 15.38 -23.02
N SER A 587 -3.25 16.34 -22.28
CA SER A 587 -1.89 16.24 -21.75
C SER A 587 -1.74 17.08 -20.48
N ALA A 588 -0.57 17.00 -19.84
CA ALA A 588 -0.17 18.00 -18.87
C ALA A 588 -0.28 19.41 -19.49
N ALA A 589 -0.81 20.35 -18.73
CA ALA A 589 -1.08 21.71 -19.20
C ALA A 589 0.07 22.65 -18.84
N GLY A 590 0.41 23.53 -19.78
CA GLY A 590 1.32 24.65 -19.54
C GLY A 590 0.60 25.84 -18.92
N GLU A 591 -0.72 25.89 -19.07
CA GLU A 591 -1.62 26.82 -18.38
C GLU A 591 -1.76 26.44 -16.91
N GLY A 592 -1.57 27.42 -16.01
CA GLY A 592 -1.57 27.23 -14.56
C GLY A 592 -2.53 28.15 -13.81
N PHE A 593 -2.38 28.22 -12.48
CA PHE A 593 -3.20 29.06 -11.60
C PHE A 593 -3.25 30.52 -12.04
N ASP A 594 -2.09 31.08 -12.35
CA ASP A 594 -1.85 32.50 -12.66
C ASP A 594 -2.08 32.86 -14.14
N TRP A 595 -2.65 31.94 -14.93
CA TRP A 595 -2.97 32.22 -16.32
C TRP A 595 -3.90 33.44 -16.42
N LYS A 596 -3.58 34.31 -17.37
CA LYS A 596 -4.24 35.61 -17.49
C LYS A 596 -5.75 35.43 -17.67
N ASP A 597 -6.50 36.18 -16.86
CA ASP A 597 -7.98 36.21 -16.85
C ASP A 597 -8.67 34.89 -16.44
N ALA A 598 -7.92 33.93 -15.87
CA ALA A 598 -8.46 32.66 -15.40
C ALA A 598 -9.49 32.86 -14.27
N ARG A 599 -10.64 32.20 -14.39
CA ARG A 599 -11.70 32.16 -13.38
C ARG A 599 -11.90 30.73 -12.92
N TRP A 600 -11.73 30.48 -11.62
CA TRP A 600 -11.74 29.15 -11.03
C TRP A 600 -13.08 28.83 -10.38
N TYR A 601 -13.55 27.59 -10.55
CA TYR A 601 -14.79 27.08 -9.99
C TYR A 601 -14.59 25.71 -9.33
N ARG A 602 -15.34 25.46 -8.25
CA ARG A 602 -15.34 24.21 -7.48
C ARG A 602 -16.73 23.64 -7.33
N LYS A 603 -16.87 22.31 -7.43
CA LYS A 603 -18.11 21.62 -7.09
C LYS A 603 -18.57 21.96 -5.66
N LYS A 604 -19.82 22.36 -5.49
CA LYS A 604 -20.39 22.61 -4.14
C LYS A 604 -20.45 21.29 -3.36
N SER A 605 -19.96 21.28 -2.13
CA SER A 605 -20.15 20.15 -1.22
C SER A 605 -21.64 19.95 -0.98
N SER A 606 -22.15 18.74 -1.17
CA SER A 606 -23.53 18.41 -0.84
C SER A 606 -23.74 18.55 0.67
N SER A 607 -24.38 19.63 1.12
CA SER A 607 -24.98 19.67 2.44
C SER A 607 -26.09 18.61 2.46
N THR A 608 -25.95 17.55 3.25
CA THR A 608 -27.06 16.67 3.58
C THR A 608 -28.08 17.51 4.35
N SER A 609 -29.07 18.03 3.64
CA SER A 609 -30.26 18.63 4.22
C SER A 609 -30.93 17.56 5.08
N SER A 610 -30.99 17.76 6.40
CA SER A 610 -31.83 16.98 7.28
C SER A 610 -33.29 17.27 6.92
N SER A 611 -33.86 16.45 6.04
CA SER A 611 -35.30 16.43 5.80
C SER A 611 -35.96 15.88 7.07
N GLY A 612 -36.52 16.78 7.87
CA GLY A 612 -37.37 16.42 9.00
C GLY A 612 -38.54 15.57 8.50
N ILE A 613 -38.65 14.37 9.04
CA ILE A 613 -39.89 13.59 8.97
C ILE A 613 -40.69 13.95 10.22
N SER A 614 -41.68 14.81 10.03
CA SER A 614 -42.84 14.87 10.92
C SER A 614 -43.77 13.71 10.56
N ALA A 615 -44.06 12.87 11.54
CA ALA A 615 -45.32 12.15 11.70
C ALA A 615 -45.58 11.99 13.20
#